data_AF-A0A7Y2XSV2-F1
#
_entry.id   AF-A0A7Y2XSV2-F1
#
_cell.length_a   1.000
_cell.length_b   1.000
_cell.length_c   1.000
_cell.angle_alpha   90.00
_cell.angle_beta   90.00
_cell.angle_gamma   90.00
#
_symmetry.space_group_name_H-M   'P 1'
#
loop_
_entity.id
_entity.type
_entity.pdbx_description
1 polymer ?
#
loop_
_entity_poly.entity_id
_entity_poly.type
_entity_poly.pdbx_seq_one_letter_code
_entity_poly.pdbx_strand_id
1 'polypeptide(L)' 'MEKLIEENEDFRRIYNRHQELDKRVTAAELGTAPMEDLALNQLKKEKLWIKDKLAVFVNEAEARA' A
#
# COMPACT_ATOMS: atom_id res chain seq x y z
N MET A 1 -2.38 -13.19 -6.77
CA MET A 1 -2.10 -12.33 -5.59
C MET A 1 -2.12 -13.13 -4.29
N GLU A 2 -3.13 -13.96 -4.04
CA GLU A 2 -3.23 -14.75 -2.79
C GLU A 2 -2.02 -15.66 -2.52
N LYS A 3 -1.51 -16.38 -3.53
CA LYS A 3 -0.28 -17.18 -3.39
C LYS A 3 0.95 -16.35 -2.98
N LEU A 4 1.15 -15.17 -3.55
CA LEU A 4 2.24 -14.27 -3.12
C LEU A 4 2.06 -13.76 -1.69
N ILE A 5 0.83 -13.54 -1.24
CA ILE A 5 0.56 -13.07 0.13
C ILE A 5 0.88 -14.17 1.15
N GLU A 6 0.62 -15.44 0.80
CA GLU A 6 0.96 -16.59 1.64
C GLU A 6 2.45 -16.96 1.57
N GLU A 7 3.06 -16.90 0.39
CA GLU A 7 4.45 -17.31 0.17
C GLU A 7 5.47 -16.22 0.52
N ASN A 8 5.07 -14.94 0.55
CA ASN A 8 5.97 -13.81 0.75
C ASN A 8 5.50 -12.91 1.92
N GLU A 9 6.15 -13.08 3.08
CA GLU A 9 5.86 -12.31 4.29
C GLU A 9 6.07 -10.79 4.09
N ASP A 10 7.04 -10.38 3.26
CA ASP A 10 7.26 -8.98 2.92
C ASP A 10 6.09 -8.41 2.12
N PHE A 11 5.56 -9.18 1.16
CA PHE A 11 4.37 -8.79 0.41
C PHE A 11 3.17 -8.60 1.34
N ARG A 12 2.95 -9.53 2.28
CA ARG A 12 1.87 -9.43 3.28
C ARG A 12 2.01 -8.20 4.17
N ARG A 13 3.22 -7.85 4.62
CA ARG A 13 3.46 -6.64 5.42
C ARG A 13 3.14 -5.37 4.62
N ILE A 14 3.60 -5.31 3.38
CA ILE A 14 3.37 -4.16 2.49
C ILE A 14 1.89 -4.02 2.14
N TYR A 15 1.21 -5.14 1.89
CA TYR A 15 -0.22 -5.17 1.61
C TYR A 15 -1.06 -4.68 2.81
N ASN A 16 -0.73 -5.12 4.03
CA ASN A 16 -1.38 -4.60 5.24
C ASN A 16 -1.14 -3.09 5.41
N ARG A 17 0.10 -2.63 5.15
CA ARG A 17 0.43 -1.20 5.18
C ARG A 17 -0.37 -0.41 4.14
N HIS A 18 -0.54 -0.95 2.92
CA HIS A 18 -1.38 -0.36 1.87
C HIS A 18 -2.83 -0.17 2.34
N GLN A 19 -3.42 -1.20 2.93
CA GLN A 19 -4.79 -1.19 3.44
C GLN A 19 -4.98 -0.15 4.55
N GLU A 20 -4.00 -0.02 5.45
CA GLU A 20 -4.03 0.96 6.53
C GLU A 20 -3.92 2.39 5.99
N LEU A 21 -3.00 2.62 5.04
CA LEU A 21 -2.85 3.90 4.36
C LEU A 21 -4.11 4.31 3.60
N ASP A 22 -4.73 3.37 2.89
CA ASP A 22 -5.97 3.61 2.16
C ASP A 22 -7.09 4.04 3.10
N LYS A 23 -7.29 3.33 4.22
CA LYS A 23 -8.25 3.72 5.25
C LYS A 23 -7.99 5.12 5.81
N ARG A 24 -6.74 5.48 6.06
CA ARG A 24 -6.37 6.81 6.56
C ARG A 24 -6.62 7.90 5.52
N VAL A 25 -6.28 7.65 4.26
CA VAL A 25 -6.57 8.57 3.15
C VAL A 25 -8.07 8.76 3.00
N THR A 26 -8.85 7.68 2.99
CA THR A 26 -10.31 7.75 2.90
C THR A 26 -10.93 8.48 4.09
N ALA A 27 -10.44 8.27 5.32
CA ALA A 27 -10.90 9.01 6.49
C ALA A 27 -10.59 10.52 6.39
N ALA A 28 -9.41 10.86 5.87
CA ALA A 28 -9.05 12.26 5.62
C ALA A 28 -9.91 12.89 4.52
N GLU A 29 -10.16 12.17 3.42
CA GLU A 29 -11.01 12.63 2.30
C GLU A 29 -12.48 12.76 2.69
N LEU A 30 -12.98 11.89 3.57
CA LEU A 30 -14.33 11.97 4.14
C LEU A 30 -14.46 13.10 5.17
N GLY A 31 -13.37 13.77 5.53
CA GLY A 31 -13.36 14.81 6.57
C GLY A 31 -13.58 14.27 7.99
N THR A 32 -13.54 12.95 8.18
CA THR A 32 -13.68 12.32 9.51
C THR A 32 -12.39 12.38 10.32
N ALA A 33 -11.25 12.61 9.65
CA ALA A 33 -9.97 12.90 10.27
C ALA A 33 -9.38 14.19 9.66
N PRO A 34 -9.43 15.34 10.36
CA PRO A 34 -8.73 16.54 9.91
C PRO A 34 -7.23 16.23 9.88
N MET A 35 -6.68 16.17 8.68
CA MET A 35 -5.28 15.85 8.44
C MET A 35 -4.61 17.05 7.77
N GLU A 36 -3.41 17.37 8.23
CA GLU A 36 -2.59 18.42 7.65
C GLU A 36 -2.22 18.09 6.19
N ASP A 37 -2.22 19.06 5.28
CA ASP A 37 -1.90 18.88 3.86
C ASP A 37 -0.55 18.15 3.65
N LEU A 38 0.43 18.43 4.51
CA LEU A 38 1.72 17.75 4.53
C LEU A 38 1.60 16.25 4.82
N ALA A 39 0.74 15.87 5.76
CA ALA A 39 0.49 14.48 6.11
C ALA A 39 -0.27 13.77 4.97
N LEU A 40 -1.25 14.41 4.34
CA LEU A 40 -1.95 13.85 3.18
C LEU A 40 -1.01 13.61 2.00
N ASN A 41 -0.08 14.54 1.75
CA ASN A 41 0.95 14.38 0.73
C ASN A 41 1.94 13.24 1.04
N GLN A 42 2.29 13.06 2.32
CA GLN A 42 3.10 11.91 2.74
C GLN A 42 2.35 10.60 2.53
N LEU A 43 1.07 10.50 2.92
CA LEU A 43 0.26 9.30 2.68
C LEU A 43 0.15 8.97 1.19
N LYS A 44 -0.03 9.98 0.32
CA LYS A 44 -0.08 9.79 -1.14
C LYS A 44 1.24 9.24 -1.68
N LYS A 45 2.38 9.77 -1.22
CA LYS A 45 3.72 9.25 -1.58
C LYS A 45 3.95 7.83 -1.08
N GLU A 46 3.57 7.55 0.16
CA GLU A 46 3.68 6.21 0.75
C GLU A 46 2.80 5.21 -0.02
N LYS A 47 1.56 5.58 -0.35
CA LYS A 47 0.65 4.76 -1.16
C LYS A 47 1.23 4.46 -2.54
N LEU A 48 1.84 5.47 -3.19
CA LEU A 48 2.52 5.29 -4.48
C LEU A 48 3.70 4.33 -4.35
N TRP A 49 4.56 4.52 -3.34
CA TRP A 49 5.73 3.67 -3.11
C TRP A 49 5.36 2.22 -2.83
N ILE A 50 4.31 2.02 -2.02
CA ILE A 50 3.77 0.69 -1.72
C ILE A 50 3.21 0.02 -2.98
N LYS A 51 2.46 0.77 -3.80
CA LYS A 51 1.95 0.25 -5.08
C LYS A 51 3.08 -0.16 -6.00
N ASP A 52 4.14 0.65 -6.08
CA ASP A 52 5.34 0.37 -6.88
C ASP A 52 6.04 -0.91 -6.38
N LYS A 53 6.24 -1.03 -5.06
CA LYS A 53 6.78 -2.26 -4.46
C LYS A 53 5.91 -3.49 -4.77
N LEU A 54 4.60 -3.40 -4.62
CA LEU A 54 3.69 -4.50 -4.93
C LEU A 54 3.80 -4.90 -6.41
N ALA A 55 3.95 -3.94 -7.32
CA ALA A 55 4.14 -4.20 -8.74
C ALA A 55 5.48 -4.90 -9.03
N VAL A 56 6.55 -4.57 -8.31
CA VAL A 56 7.84 -5.28 -8.39
C VAL A 56 7.68 -6.73 -7.96
N PHE A 57 7.05 -6.99 -6.80
CA PHE A 57 6.83 -8.38 -6.34
C PHE A 57 5.98 -9.20 -7.31
N VAL A 58 4.92 -8.60 -7.87
CA VAL A 58 4.08 -9.28 -8.86
C VAL A 58 4.88 -9.58 -10.12
N ASN A 59 5.67 -8.63 -10.64
CA ASN A 59 6.56 -8.86 -11.78
C ASN A 59 7.59 -9.97 -11.49
N GLU A 60 8.22 -9.96 -10.32
CA GLU A 60 9.20 -10.99 -9.94
C GLU A 60 8.56 -12.38 -9.85
N ALA A 61 7.32 -12.47 -9.37
CA ALA A 61 6.61 -13.74 -9.31
C ALA A 61 6.13 -14.21 -10.70
N GLU A 62 5.68 -13.29 -11.56
CA GLU A 62 5.35 -13.60 -12.96
C GLU A 62 6.59 -14.04 -13.75
N ALA A 63 7.75 -13.45 -13.50
CA ALA A 63 9.01 -13.83 -14.15
C ALA A 63 9.57 -15.18 -13.68
N ARG A 64 9.09 -15.72 -12.54
CA ARG A 64 9.48 -17.03 -12.00
C ARG A 64 8.50 -18.16 -12.34
N ALA A 65 7.34 -17.84 -12.92
CA ALA A 65 6.30 -18.78 -13.34
C ALA A 65 6.50 -19.22 -14.79
#